data_AF-A0A961SH47-F1
#
_entry.id   AF-A0A961SH47-F1
#
_cell.length_a   1.000
_cell.length_b   1.000
_cell.length_c   1.000
_cell.angle_alpha   90.00
_cell.angle_beta   90.00
_cell.angle_gamma   90.00
#
_symmetry.space_group_name_H-M   'P 1'
#
loop_
_entity.id
_entity.type
_entity.pdbx_description
1 polymer ?
#
loop_
_entity_poly.entity_id
_entity_poly.type
_entity_poly.pdbx_seq_one_letter_code
_entity_poly.pdbx_strand_id
1 'polypeptide(L)'
;RAALGWTAAPFEIPENVLSAWRAAGKRNSNVRGAWAEKLAASAKKAEFEAAQSGELPSDLTAKINAYTAKLVADAPKVATRKASEMALEVINAAVPNTVGGSADLTGSNNTRTKGMVAVSAEDFSGSYIHYGVREFGMAAAMNGLALHGGLIPYGGTFLVFTDYARPAIRLSALMGQRVVYVMTHDSIGL
;
A
#
# COMPACT_ATOMS: atom_id res chain seq x y z
N ARG A 1 -38.49 -15.61 -16.25
CA ARG A 1 -38.06 -15.71 -17.67
C ARG A 1 -39.10 -15.13 -18.61
N ALA A 2 -40.33 -15.65 -18.66
CA ALA A 2 -41.42 -15.11 -19.49
C ALA A 2 -41.74 -13.61 -19.22
N ALA A 3 -41.82 -13.18 -17.96
CA ALA A 3 -42.07 -11.79 -17.59
C ALA A 3 -40.98 -10.78 -18.02
N LEU A 4 -39.79 -11.26 -18.36
CA LEU A 4 -38.67 -10.45 -18.87
C LEU A 4 -38.47 -10.62 -20.39
N GLY A 5 -39.33 -11.39 -21.06
CA GLY A 5 -39.14 -11.76 -22.47
C GLY A 5 -37.89 -12.60 -22.74
N TRP A 6 -37.31 -13.23 -21.70
CA TRP A 6 -36.06 -13.97 -21.82
C TRP A 6 -36.30 -15.41 -22.29
N THR A 7 -35.92 -15.71 -23.52
CA THR A 7 -36.17 -17.00 -24.20
C THR A 7 -34.95 -17.91 -24.29
N ALA A 8 -33.74 -17.40 -24.08
CA ALA A 8 -32.52 -18.18 -24.16
C ALA A 8 -32.46 -19.27 -23.07
N ALA A 9 -31.82 -20.40 -23.40
CA ALA A 9 -31.63 -21.52 -22.48
C ALA A 9 -30.71 -21.15 -21.29
N PRO A 10 -30.68 -21.95 -20.20
CA PRO A 10 -29.71 -21.73 -19.12
C PRO A 10 -28.27 -21.63 -19.67
N PHE A 11 -27.55 -20.58 -19.28
CA PHE A 11 -26.18 -20.27 -19.71
C PHE A 11 -26.00 -19.96 -21.21
N GLU A 12 -27.09 -19.86 -21.97
CA GLU A 12 -27.05 -19.33 -23.33
C GLU A 12 -27.13 -17.81 -23.29
N ILE A 13 -26.08 -17.15 -23.81
CA ILE A 13 -26.01 -15.70 -23.91
C ILE A 13 -26.39 -15.33 -25.35
N PRO A 14 -27.50 -14.60 -25.57
CA PRO A 14 -27.88 -14.14 -26.90
C PRO A 14 -26.74 -13.41 -27.61
N GLU A 15 -26.59 -13.65 -28.91
CA GLU A 15 -25.44 -13.16 -29.68
C GLU A 15 -25.29 -11.64 -29.65
N ASN A 16 -26.39 -10.89 -29.69
CA ASN A 16 -26.36 -9.43 -29.58
C ASN A 16 -25.76 -8.94 -28.25
N VAL A 17 -26.10 -9.61 -27.14
CA VAL A 17 -25.53 -9.31 -25.81
C VAL A 17 -24.06 -9.69 -25.78
N LEU A 18 -23.71 -10.89 -26.23
CA LEU A 18 -22.34 -11.38 -26.27
C LEU A 18 -21.44 -10.47 -27.12
N SER A 19 -21.90 -10.09 -28.30
CA SER A 19 -21.19 -9.18 -29.21
C SER A 19 -20.98 -7.79 -28.58
N ALA A 20 -21.98 -7.23 -27.89
CA ALA A 20 -21.82 -5.95 -27.19
C ALA A 20 -20.75 -6.01 -26.08
N TRP A 21 -20.74 -7.07 -25.27
CA TRP A 21 -19.73 -7.27 -24.23
C TRP A 21 -18.33 -7.49 -24.81
N ARG A 22 -18.20 -8.26 -25.91
CA ARG A 22 -16.93 -8.44 -26.62
C ARG A 22 -16.41 -7.14 -27.23
N ALA A 23 -17.29 -6.29 -27.78
CA ALA A 23 -16.92 -4.98 -28.28
C ALA A 23 -16.41 -4.08 -27.15
N ALA A 24 -17.08 -4.08 -25.99
CA ALA A 24 -16.62 -3.35 -24.81
C ALA A 24 -15.22 -3.79 -24.34
N GLY A 25 -14.95 -5.10 -24.34
CA GLY A 25 -13.63 -5.65 -23.98
C GLY A 25 -12.51 -5.25 -24.96
N LYS A 26 -12.83 -5.03 -26.24
CA LYS A 26 -11.84 -4.62 -27.27
C LYS A 26 -11.65 -3.11 -27.36
N ARG A 27 -12.59 -2.31 -26.88
CA ARG A 27 -12.66 -0.85 -27.11
C ARG A 27 -11.37 -0.09 -26.75
N ASN A 28 -10.64 -0.56 -25.72
CA ASN A 28 -9.46 0.14 -25.20
C ASN A 28 -8.12 -0.50 -25.62
N SER A 29 -8.10 -1.40 -26.61
CA SER A 29 -6.85 -2.04 -27.09
C SER A 29 -5.83 -1.00 -27.56
N ASN A 30 -6.27 -0.02 -28.35
CA ASN A 30 -5.41 1.04 -28.88
C ASN A 30 -4.89 1.96 -27.77
N VAL A 31 -5.73 2.27 -26.76
CA VAL A 31 -5.33 3.07 -25.59
C VAL A 31 -4.24 2.36 -24.79
N ARG A 32 -4.40 1.05 -24.54
CA ARG A 32 -3.39 0.24 -23.84
C ARG A 32 -2.10 0.11 -24.65
N GLY A 33 -2.21 0.01 -25.98
CA GLY A 33 -1.06 0.00 -26.90
C GLY A 33 -0.27 1.31 -26.83
N ALA A 34 -0.93 2.45 -26.98
CA ALA A 34 -0.30 3.77 -26.87
C ALA A 34 0.35 4.01 -25.50
N TRP A 35 -0.29 3.55 -24.41
CA TRP A 35 0.31 3.58 -23.08
C TRP A 35 1.59 2.72 -23.00
N ALA A 36 1.59 1.54 -23.63
CA ALA A 36 2.75 0.65 -23.66
C ALA A 36 3.94 1.31 -24.38
N GLU A 37 3.67 1.93 -25.53
CA GLU A 37 4.67 2.67 -26.30
C GLU A 37 5.24 3.85 -25.51
N LYS A 38 4.37 4.60 -24.82
CA LYS A 38 4.79 5.70 -23.93
C LYS A 38 5.68 5.21 -22.78
N LEU A 39 5.33 4.08 -22.16
CA LEU A 39 6.17 3.49 -21.12
C LEU A 39 7.50 2.99 -21.69
N ALA A 40 7.48 2.33 -22.85
CA ALA A 40 8.68 1.83 -23.52
C ALA A 40 9.68 2.95 -23.85
N ALA A 41 9.19 4.13 -24.20
CA ALA A 41 10.00 5.31 -24.48
C ALA A 41 10.39 6.14 -23.23
N SER A 42 9.88 5.79 -22.05
CA SER A 42 10.11 6.57 -20.83
C SER A 42 11.46 6.26 -20.19
N ALA A 43 12.21 7.31 -19.81
CA ALA A 43 13.41 7.17 -18.98
C ALA A 43 13.12 6.57 -17.58
N LYS A 44 11.86 6.59 -17.15
CA LYS A 44 11.39 6.05 -15.87
C LYS A 44 10.85 4.62 -15.96
N LYS A 45 10.96 3.97 -17.11
CA LYS A 45 10.43 2.61 -17.33
C LYS A 45 10.90 1.62 -16.27
N ALA A 46 12.22 1.54 -16.06
CA ALA A 46 12.79 0.56 -15.13
C ALA A 46 12.31 0.79 -13.68
N GLU A 47 12.24 2.05 -13.25
CA GLU A 47 11.74 2.43 -11.93
C GLU A 47 10.26 2.07 -11.77
N PHE A 48 9.44 2.36 -12.78
CA PHE A 48 8.01 2.01 -12.78
C PHE A 48 7.79 0.49 -12.78
N GLU A 49 8.50 -0.26 -13.62
CA GLU A 49 8.38 -1.72 -13.68
C GLU A 49 8.84 -2.39 -12.39
N ALA A 50 9.93 -1.91 -11.78
CA ALA A 50 10.38 -2.39 -10.47
C ALA A 50 9.37 -2.06 -9.35
N ALA A 51 8.73 -0.88 -9.39
CA ALA A 51 7.67 -0.56 -8.46
C ALA A 51 6.47 -1.50 -8.61
N GLN A 52 6.01 -1.68 -9.86
CA GLN A 52 4.83 -2.49 -10.15
C GLN A 52 5.06 -3.99 -9.93
N SER A 53 6.30 -4.49 -9.99
CA SER A 53 6.60 -5.89 -9.70
C SER A 53 6.44 -6.24 -8.20
N GLY A 54 6.55 -5.24 -7.32
CA GLY A 54 6.53 -5.44 -5.87
C GLY A 54 7.80 -6.09 -5.31
N GLU A 55 8.83 -6.27 -6.14
CA GLU A 55 10.15 -6.73 -5.73
C GLU A 55 10.82 -5.68 -4.85
N LEU A 56 11.50 -6.15 -3.81
CA LEU A 56 12.28 -5.27 -2.94
C LEU A 56 13.68 -5.07 -3.54
N PRO A 57 14.33 -3.92 -3.29
CA PRO A 57 15.72 -3.69 -3.67
C PRO A 57 16.61 -4.83 -3.19
N SER A 58 17.48 -5.33 -4.07
CA SER A 58 18.33 -6.50 -3.79
C SER A 58 19.33 -6.28 -2.65
N ASP A 59 19.66 -5.01 -2.35
CA ASP A 59 20.56 -4.62 -1.27
C ASP A 59 19.85 -4.40 0.09
N LEU A 60 18.51 -4.46 0.13
CA LEU A 60 17.74 -4.21 1.35
C LEU A 60 18.12 -5.17 2.48
N THR A 61 18.23 -6.47 2.18
CA THR A 61 18.61 -7.48 3.18
C THR A 61 19.98 -7.19 3.78
N ALA A 62 20.96 -6.78 2.96
CA ALA A 62 22.29 -6.42 3.44
C ALA A 62 22.25 -5.19 4.37
N LYS A 63 21.48 -4.15 3.99
CA LYS A 63 21.29 -2.94 4.81
C LYS A 63 20.63 -3.26 6.16
N ILE A 64 19.59 -4.08 6.17
CA ILE A 64 18.92 -4.51 7.40
C ILE A 64 19.87 -5.33 8.28
N ASN A 65 20.64 -6.27 7.71
CA ASN A 65 21.60 -7.06 8.47
C ASN A 65 22.70 -6.20 9.11
N ALA A 66 23.24 -5.23 8.38
CA ALA A 66 24.23 -4.29 8.90
C ALA A 66 23.64 -3.43 10.04
N TYR A 67 22.40 -2.96 9.89
CA TYR A 67 21.69 -2.23 10.94
C TYR A 67 21.44 -3.08 12.18
N THR A 68 20.99 -4.33 12.01
CA THR A 68 20.79 -5.28 13.12
C THR A 68 22.10 -5.56 13.86
N ALA A 69 23.21 -5.78 13.15
CA ALA A 69 24.52 -5.97 13.77
C ALA A 69 24.93 -4.75 14.62
N LYS A 70 24.68 -3.54 14.12
CA LYS A 70 24.90 -2.30 14.87
C LYS A 70 24.02 -2.22 16.13
N LEU A 71 22.73 -2.55 16.03
CA LEU A 71 21.83 -2.57 17.20
C LEU A 71 22.29 -3.54 18.29
N VAL A 72 22.80 -4.72 17.92
CA VAL A 72 23.34 -5.70 18.86
C VAL A 72 24.59 -5.17 19.56
N ALA A 73 25.48 -4.48 18.82
CA ALA A 73 26.70 -3.92 19.38
C ALA A 73 26.44 -2.72 20.30
N ASP A 74 25.58 -1.79 19.86
CA ASP A 74 25.31 -0.54 20.60
C ASP A 74 24.36 -0.75 21.79
N ALA A 75 23.52 -1.79 21.73
CA ALA A 75 22.50 -2.14 22.73
C ALA A 75 21.70 -0.93 23.27
N PRO A 76 21.09 -0.11 22.39
CA PRO A 76 20.43 1.12 22.81
C PRO A 76 19.21 0.84 23.69
N LYS A 77 19.06 1.61 24.78
CA LYS A 77 17.88 1.56 25.65
C LYS A 77 16.78 2.48 25.10
N VAL A 78 15.99 1.97 24.17
CA VAL A 78 14.87 2.69 23.55
C VAL A 78 13.60 1.86 23.59
N ALA A 79 12.44 2.52 23.64
CA ALA A 79 11.15 1.85 23.50
C ALA A 79 11.00 1.22 22.10
N THR A 80 10.22 0.15 21.99
CA THR A 80 10.00 -0.56 20.70
C THR A 80 9.41 0.34 19.62
N ARG A 81 8.55 1.31 19.96
CA ARG A 81 8.07 2.34 19.02
C ARG A 81 9.19 3.20 18.43
N LYS A 82 10.23 3.50 19.22
CA LYS A 82 11.41 4.25 18.75
C LYS A 82 12.32 3.35 17.93
N ALA A 83 12.48 2.09 18.33
CA ALA A 83 13.18 1.10 17.51
C ALA A 83 12.48 0.88 16.15
N SER A 84 11.14 0.92 16.11
CA SER A 84 10.35 0.86 14.88
C SER A 84 10.64 2.04 13.95
N GLU A 85 10.67 3.27 14.48
CA GLU A 85 11.09 4.45 13.70
C GLU A 85 12.51 4.31 13.16
N MET A 86 13.46 3.86 13.98
CA MET A 86 14.84 3.65 13.54
C MET A 86 14.95 2.58 12.45
N ALA A 87 14.12 1.54 12.49
CA ALA A 87 14.02 0.58 11.40
C ALA A 87 13.39 1.19 10.14
N LEU A 88 12.33 2.00 10.29
CA LEU A 88 11.71 2.74 9.20
C LEU A 88 12.71 3.68 8.52
N GLU A 89 13.63 4.33 9.25
CA GLU A 89 14.68 5.18 8.66
C GLU A 89 15.55 4.40 7.67
N VAL A 90 15.92 3.17 8.01
CA VAL A 90 16.70 2.29 7.11
C VAL A 90 15.85 1.81 5.93
N ILE A 91 14.60 1.42 6.19
CA ILE A 91 13.69 0.87 5.18
C ILE A 91 13.32 1.96 4.16
N ASN A 92 12.86 3.13 4.61
CA ASN A 92 12.41 4.21 3.73
C ASN A 92 13.57 4.82 2.92
N ALA A 93 14.81 4.77 3.44
CA ALA A 93 16.00 5.17 2.68
C ALA A 93 16.40 4.14 1.61
N ALA A 94 16.06 2.85 1.82
CA ALA A 94 16.39 1.78 0.89
C ALA A 94 15.30 1.51 -0.14
N VAL A 95 14.02 1.66 0.25
CA VAL A 95 12.85 1.26 -0.53
C VAL A 95 12.08 2.53 -0.93
N PRO A 96 12.21 3.02 -2.18
CA PRO A 96 11.65 4.32 -2.58
C PRO A 96 10.12 4.36 -2.60
N ASN A 97 9.47 3.19 -2.60
CA ASN A 97 8.03 3.06 -2.82
C ASN A 97 7.23 2.87 -1.52
N THR A 98 7.85 3.08 -0.35
CA THR A 98 7.15 3.06 0.93
C THR A 98 6.28 4.31 1.10
N VAL A 99 5.03 4.11 1.50
CA VAL A 99 4.12 5.22 1.83
C VAL A 99 3.66 5.06 3.27
N GLY A 100 4.02 6.01 4.12
CA GLY A 100 3.73 5.97 5.55
C GLY A 100 2.52 6.81 5.94
N GLY A 101 2.12 6.70 7.21
CA GLY A 101 1.16 7.61 7.79
C GLY A 101 0.80 7.26 9.23
N SER A 102 -0.14 8.03 9.77
CA SER A 102 -0.72 7.78 11.10
C SER A 102 -2.15 8.29 11.17
N ALA A 103 -2.98 7.62 11.96
CA ALA A 103 -4.30 8.11 12.34
C ALA A 103 -4.15 9.19 13.43
N ASP A 104 -3.72 10.40 13.04
CA ASP A 104 -3.45 11.58 13.90
C ASP A 104 -2.36 11.44 14.99
N LEU A 105 -1.88 10.22 15.22
CA LEU A 105 -0.94 9.88 16.29
C LEU A 105 0.54 9.86 15.85
N THR A 106 0.95 10.70 14.89
CA THR A 106 2.28 10.66 14.24
C THR A 106 3.44 10.66 15.25
N GLY A 107 3.45 11.64 16.18
CA GLY A 107 4.50 11.78 17.18
C GLY A 107 4.46 10.72 18.28
N SER A 108 3.30 10.08 18.49
CA SER A 108 3.15 9.02 19.50
C SER A 108 3.55 7.65 18.94
N ASN A 109 3.28 7.43 17.65
CA ASN A 109 3.58 6.19 16.93
C ASN A 109 4.98 6.15 16.32
N ASN A 110 5.61 7.32 16.12
CA ASN A 110 6.89 7.49 15.44
C ASN A 110 6.93 6.87 14.02
N THR A 111 5.88 7.12 13.22
CA THR A 111 5.78 6.56 11.86
C THR A 111 6.39 7.44 10.78
N ARG A 112 6.79 8.69 11.08
CA ARG A 112 7.35 9.61 10.10
C ARG A 112 8.86 9.70 10.23
N THR A 113 9.59 9.23 9.21
CA THR A 113 11.05 9.28 9.17
C THR A 113 11.56 10.57 8.55
N LYS A 114 12.86 10.83 8.71
CA LYS A 114 13.53 11.96 8.08
C LYS A 114 13.42 11.86 6.56
N GLY A 115 13.03 12.98 5.93
CA GLY A 115 12.89 13.09 4.48
C GLY A 115 11.50 12.77 3.92
N MET A 116 10.57 12.27 4.73
CA MET A 116 9.20 12.07 4.27
C MET A 116 8.43 13.38 4.14
N VAL A 117 7.87 13.62 2.96
CA VAL A 117 7.03 14.78 2.63
C VAL A 117 5.56 14.39 2.72
N ALA A 118 4.73 15.29 3.23
CA ALA A 118 3.29 15.05 3.35
C ALA A 118 2.64 15.05 1.96
N VAL A 119 1.69 14.14 1.74
CA VAL A 119 0.77 14.20 0.61
C VAL A 119 -0.30 15.25 0.92
N SER A 120 -0.55 16.16 -0.03
CA SER A 120 -1.63 17.14 0.05
C SER A 120 -2.43 17.21 -1.26
N ALA A 121 -3.51 17.99 -1.27
CA ALA A 121 -4.29 18.19 -2.48
C ALA A 121 -3.51 18.96 -3.57
N GLU A 122 -2.52 19.74 -3.16
CA GLU A 122 -1.64 20.53 -4.02
C GLU A 122 -0.39 19.74 -4.46
N ASP A 123 0.02 18.72 -3.69
CA ASP A 123 1.21 17.93 -3.97
C ASP A 123 1.03 16.44 -3.61
N PHE A 124 0.90 15.61 -4.66
CA PHE A 124 0.81 14.15 -4.54
C PHE A 124 2.16 13.44 -4.60
N SER A 125 3.28 14.17 -4.71
CA SER A 125 4.63 13.58 -4.77
C SER A 125 5.17 13.16 -3.39
N GLY A 126 4.47 13.51 -2.31
CA GLY A 126 4.81 13.11 -0.95
C GLY A 126 4.69 11.61 -0.69
N SER A 127 5.25 11.16 0.43
CA SER A 127 5.26 9.76 0.87
C SER A 127 4.62 9.56 2.24
N TYR A 128 4.08 10.61 2.87
CA TYR A 128 3.45 10.55 4.18
C TYR A 128 2.01 11.04 4.17
N ILE A 129 1.08 10.19 4.60
CA ILE A 129 -0.36 10.47 4.62
C ILE A 129 -0.82 10.78 6.05
N HIS A 130 -1.45 11.94 6.22
CA HIS A 130 -2.15 12.30 7.44
C HIS A 130 -3.61 11.83 7.38
N TYR A 131 -3.91 10.68 7.98
CA TYR A 131 -5.25 10.08 7.90
C TYR A 131 -6.30 10.78 8.79
N GLY A 132 -5.85 11.52 9.82
CA GLY A 132 -6.70 12.01 10.91
C GLY A 132 -7.20 10.86 11.80
N VAL A 133 -8.14 11.12 12.72
CA VAL A 133 -8.72 10.10 13.62
C VAL A 133 -9.71 9.21 12.84
N ARG A 134 -9.17 8.35 11.96
CA ARG A 134 -9.93 7.56 10.98
C ARG A 134 -9.26 6.20 10.74
N GLU A 135 -9.11 5.37 11.76
CA GLU A 135 -8.38 4.09 11.72
C GLU A 135 -8.93 3.14 10.66
N PHE A 136 -10.26 3.02 10.55
CA PHE A 136 -10.88 2.19 9.51
C PHE A 136 -10.59 2.75 8.11
N GLY A 137 -10.74 4.07 7.93
CA GLY A 137 -10.43 4.75 6.67
C GLY A 137 -8.97 4.58 6.27
N MET A 138 -8.04 4.72 7.22
CA MET A 138 -6.61 4.47 7.04
C MET A 138 -6.36 3.05 6.54
N ALA A 139 -6.85 2.03 7.26
CA ALA A 139 -6.60 0.65 6.90
C ALA A 139 -7.22 0.27 5.54
N ALA A 140 -8.41 0.78 5.24
CA ALA A 140 -9.06 0.56 3.94
C ALA A 140 -8.32 1.26 2.78
N ALA A 141 -7.85 2.49 3.00
CA ALA A 141 -7.04 3.23 2.02
C ALA A 141 -5.71 2.51 1.76
N MET A 142 -5.04 2.02 2.80
CA MET A 142 -3.81 1.23 2.68
C MET A 142 -4.05 -0.06 1.87
N ASN A 143 -5.21 -0.71 2.01
CA ASN A 143 -5.56 -1.84 1.14
C ASN A 143 -5.70 -1.44 -0.33
N GLY A 144 -6.34 -0.29 -0.60
CA GLY A 144 -6.43 0.26 -1.95
C GLY A 144 -5.07 0.60 -2.57
N LEU A 145 -4.15 1.17 -1.78
CA LEU A 145 -2.78 1.46 -2.21
C LEU A 145 -2.01 0.18 -2.55
N ALA A 146 -2.13 -0.87 -1.72
CA ALA A 146 -1.49 -2.16 -1.99
C ALA A 146 -2.08 -2.83 -3.24
N LEU A 147 -3.42 -2.81 -3.41
CA LEU A 147 -4.11 -3.39 -4.56
C LEU A 147 -3.80 -2.69 -5.89
N HIS A 148 -3.55 -1.38 -5.85
CA HIS A 148 -3.13 -0.62 -7.03
C HIS A 148 -1.76 -1.10 -7.56
N GLY A 149 -0.89 -1.59 -6.67
CA GLY A 149 0.48 -1.93 -6.98
C GLY A 149 1.38 -0.70 -7.03
N GLY A 150 2.69 -0.93 -7.02
CA GLY A 150 3.69 0.14 -7.06
C GLY A 150 4.11 0.67 -5.69
N LEU A 151 3.29 0.51 -4.65
CA LEU A 151 3.50 1.12 -3.34
C LEU A 151 3.44 0.09 -2.21
N ILE A 152 4.20 0.34 -1.13
CA ILE A 152 4.18 -0.47 0.10
C ILE A 152 3.67 0.41 1.25
N PRO A 153 2.36 0.33 1.56
CA PRO A 153 1.76 1.20 2.56
C PRO A 153 2.01 0.70 3.98
N TYR A 154 2.31 1.65 4.88
CA TYR A 154 2.27 1.45 6.32
C TYR A 154 1.53 2.58 7.03
N GLY A 155 0.96 2.28 8.18
CA GLY A 155 0.16 3.22 8.95
C GLY A 155 0.10 2.84 10.42
N GLY A 156 0.05 3.86 11.29
CA GLY A 156 0.03 3.65 12.73
C GLY A 156 -1.17 4.23 13.46
N THR A 157 -1.56 3.53 14.52
CA THR A 157 -2.44 3.99 15.60
C THR A 157 -2.03 3.27 16.89
N PHE A 158 -2.73 3.50 18.00
CA PHE A 158 -2.55 2.69 19.21
C PHE A 158 -3.17 1.31 19.02
N LEU A 159 -2.57 0.28 19.60
CA LEU A 159 -3.01 -1.10 19.45
C LEU A 159 -4.48 -1.28 19.85
N VAL A 160 -4.92 -0.60 20.90
CA VAL A 160 -6.32 -0.62 21.35
C VAL A 160 -7.32 -0.13 20.29
N PHE A 161 -6.92 0.77 19.39
CA PHE A 161 -7.79 1.28 18.33
C PHE A 161 -7.82 0.40 17.08
N THR A 162 -7.08 -0.73 17.06
CA THR A 162 -7.21 -1.71 15.98
C THR A 162 -8.63 -2.26 15.86
N ASP A 163 -9.43 -2.24 16.93
CA ASP A 163 -10.84 -2.63 16.88
C ASP A 163 -11.66 -1.75 15.93
N TYR A 164 -11.33 -0.46 15.78
CA TYR A 164 -11.97 0.41 14.77
C TYR A 164 -11.60 0.00 13.34
N ALA A 165 -10.40 -0.53 13.11
CA ALA A 165 -9.90 -0.91 11.79
C ALA A 165 -10.05 -2.40 11.46
N ARG A 166 -10.55 -3.20 12.40
CA ARG A 166 -10.50 -4.67 12.36
C ARG A 166 -11.05 -5.29 11.06
N PRO A 167 -12.19 -4.83 10.49
CA PRO A 167 -12.69 -5.37 9.23
C PRO A 167 -11.74 -5.11 8.06
N ALA A 168 -11.12 -3.93 7.98
CA ALA A 168 -10.15 -3.61 6.93
C ALA A 168 -8.88 -4.45 7.07
N ILE A 169 -8.33 -4.59 8.28
CA ILE A 169 -7.16 -5.46 8.55
C ILE A 169 -7.44 -6.90 8.12
N ARG A 170 -8.64 -7.40 8.42
CA ARG A 170 -9.08 -8.74 7.98
C ARG A 170 -9.12 -8.86 6.46
N LEU A 171 -9.57 -7.82 5.75
CA LEU A 171 -9.58 -7.81 4.29
C LEU A 171 -8.16 -7.83 3.71
N SER A 172 -7.21 -7.12 4.32
CA SER A 172 -5.80 -7.15 3.89
C SER A 172 -5.26 -8.58 3.90
N ALA A 173 -5.51 -9.31 4.99
CA ALA A 173 -5.11 -10.71 5.12
C ALA A 173 -5.83 -11.61 4.11
N LEU A 174 -7.15 -11.46 3.96
CA LEU A 174 -7.95 -12.28 3.04
C LEU A 174 -7.54 -12.09 1.57
N MET A 175 -7.18 -10.86 1.20
CA MET A 175 -6.74 -10.50 -0.15
C MET A 175 -5.24 -10.74 -0.38
N GLY A 176 -4.47 -11.14 0.64
CA GLY A 176 -3.01 -11.34 0.53
C GLY A 176 -2.24 -10.04 0.28
N GLN A 177 -2.70 -8.90 0.82
CA GLN A 177 -2.10 -7.60 0.55
C GLN A 177 -0.94 -7.29 1.49
N ARG A 178 0.15 -6.75 0.93
CA ARG A 178 1.33 -6.30 1.69
C ARG A 178 1.05 -4.94 2.33
N VAL A 179 0.39 -4.97 3.48
CA VAL A 179 0.06 -3.79 4.28
C VAL A 179 0.72 -3.92 5.66
N VAL A 180 1.45 -2.89 6.09
CA VAL A 180 2.20 -2.93 7.36
C VAL A 180 1.52 -2.04 8.42
N TYR A 181 1.10 -2.66 9.52
CA TYR A 181 0.42 -1.99 10.62
C TYR A 181 1.39 -1.70 11.77
N VAL A 182 1.66 -0.42 12.04
CA VAL A 182 2.54 0.03 13.13
C VAL A 182 1.69 0.36 14.35
N MET A 183 1.43 -0.64 15.18
CA MET A 183 0.53 -0.53 16.34
C MET A 183 1.34 -0.37 17.61
N THR A 184 1.32 0.83 18.18
CA THR A 184 2.10 1.15 19.40
C THR A 184 1.21 1.09 20.63
N HIS A 185 1.78 1.36 21.81
CA HIS A 185 1.06 1.35 23.08
C HIS A 185 0.32 0.04 23.33
N ASP A 186 1.11 -1.04 23.39
CA ASP A 186 0.63 -2.43 23.29
C ASP A 186 0.18 -3.02 24.63
N SER A 187 0.32 -2.29 25.74
CA SER A 187 0.06 -2.80 27.08
C SER A 187 -0.34 -1.69 28.06
N ILE A 188 -0.47 -2.05 29.34
CA ILE A 188 -0.67 -1.11 30.44
C ILE A 188 0.53 -0.18 30.68
N GLY A 189 1.71 -0.53 30.14
CA GLY A 189 3.01 0.08 30.42
C GLY A 189 3.34 1.33 29.61
N LEU A 190 2.32 1.92 28.98
CA LEU A 190 2.39 2.87 27.87
C LEU A 190 2.50 2.18 26.52
#